data_AF-A0A2M7H6F3-F1
#
_entry.id   AF-A0A2M7H6F3-F1
#
_cell.length_a   1.000
_cell.length_b   1.000
_cell.length_c   1.000
_cell.angle_alpha   90.00
_cell.angle_beta   90.00
_cell.angle_gamma   90.00
#
_symmetry.space_group_name_H-M   'P 1'
#
loop_
_entity.id
_entity.type
_entity.pdbx_description
1 polymer ?
#
loop_
_entity_poly.entity_id
_entity_poly.type
_entity_poly.pdbx_seq_one_letter_code
_entity_poly.pdbx_strand_id
1 'polypeptide(L)'
;MSAVELLNIRGSCCLETAGVRQHLEDLMPGNTLKIFFDPPLRQNMENLAAEENCEILHLADEGESLTTTIRKKASTTKMLKVSPVADYPTEEGCFLRGNHYSPLAVVVLLNAPYGTMPPEVKSIPSEVDKLVRSAIETGAALSGTLQTENIGIEKVVCNIVGNPNIRYIVLCGVDVEGHHTGDAVRALVENGINERRTIVGSTAVTPYLLNVPRKAIERFRKQVRLINLIGEMNPEVISKAVWSCYQEKPTPFLNYMLSDPGAYPEKPISCRLSWRVKQPESIEKWELEDLVKGIEGEEKAASISRKKEVMIKVSEPEVAAIASHLSRIAEELSQIAKILLGEAEAKAIALVKEAPVMEEAKPVCVVKEEAPAVVAPAVAELTEEELYFHNQLRAYPGVLAGLSACDKDICHNGLSLPVAVNSIIKKLSKLRKDIEASSISEQRRAEFLARIDGFLEAAERLPTEPGPCQKTLGNCTIGKGCLATGAADLLKQVTEPASLTKSRR
;
A
#
# COMPACT_ATOMS: atom_id res chain seq x y z
N MET A 1 -23.18 -39.99 -10.74
CA MET A 1 -23.39 -40.94 -9.62
C MET A 1 -23.01 -40.21 -8.35
N SER A 2 -23.98 -39.85 -7.50
CA SER A 2 -23.68 -39.20 -6.21
C SER A 2 -22.93 -40.22 -5.35
N ALA A 3 -21.74 -39.86 -4.87
CA ALA A 3 -21.05 -40.66 -3.88
C ALA A 3 -21.93 -40.70 -2.62
N VAL A 4 -22.26 -41.92 -2.16
CA VAL A 4 -22.97 -42.13 -0.90
C VAL A 4 -21.92 -42.47 0.13
N GLU A 5 -21.60 -41.50 0.98
CA GLU A 5 -20.71 -41.72 2.11
C GLU A 5 -21.55 -42.29 3.28
N LEU A 6 -20.98 -43.24 4.01
CA LEU A 6 -21.70 -44.00 5.04
C LEU A 6 -21.04 -43.77 6.40
N LEU A 7 -21.80 -43.20 7.33
CA LEU A 7 -21.34 -42.88 8.68
C LEU A 7 -22.17 -43.66 9.70
N ASN A 8 -21.51 -44.43 10.57
CA ASN A 8 -22.17 -45.19 11.62
C ASN A 8 -21.79 -44.61 12.98
N ILE A 9 -22.77 -44.10 13.72
CA ILE A 9 -22.58 -43.43 15.00
C ILE A 9 -23.33 -44.12 16.15
N ARG A 10 -23.77 -45.38 15.96
CA ARG A 10 -24.41 -46.18 17.02
C ARG A 10 -23.52 -46.26 18.27
N GLY A 11 -24.12 -46.11 19.44
CA GLY A 11 -23.44 -46.11 20.73
C GLY A 11 -22.81 -44.76 21.13
N SER A 12 -22.93 -43.72 20.29
CA SER A 12 -22.45 -42.38 20.62
C SER A 12 -23.43 -41.65 21.54
N CYS A 13 -22.92 -40.91 22.53
CA CYS A 13 -23.76 -40.16 23.46
C CYS A 13 -24.34 -38.87 22.86
N CYS A 14 -23.62 -38.21 21.95
CA CYS A 14 -24.10 -37.04 21.22
C CYS A 14 -23.49 -36.93 19.81
N LEU A 15 -24.10 -36.09 18.96
CA LEU A 15 -23.68 -35.87 17.57
C LEU A 15 -22.33 -35.16 17.43
N GLU A 16 -21.96 -34.39 18.45
CA GLU A 16 -20.69 -33.65 18.52
C GLU A 16 -19.51 -34.59 18.72
N THR A 17 -19.60 -35.52 19.68
CA THR A 17 -18.58 -36.56 19.88
C THR A 17 -18.44 -37.50 18.69
N ALA A 18 -19.49 -37.65 17.89
CA ALA A 18 -19.50 -38.48 16.70
C ALA A 18 -19.00 -37.73 15.44
N GLY A 19 -18.63 -36.45 15.54
CA GLY A 19 -18.07 -35.67 14.43
C GLY A 19 -19.04 -35.40 13.28
N VAL A 20 -20.35 -35.55 13.49
CA VAL A 20 -21.36 -35.49 12.41
C VAL A 20 -21.39 -34.12 11.74
N ARG A 21 -21.19 -33.04 12.50
CA ARG A 21 -21.13 -31.66 11.97
C ARG A 21 -19.99 -31.49 10.97
N GLN A 22 -18.79 -31.95 11.33
CA GLN A 22 -17.61 -31.83 10.46
C GLN A 22 -17.81 -32.58 9.14
N HIS A 23 -18.41 -33.77 9.18
CA HIS A 23 -18.77 -34.51 7.96
C HIS A 23 -19.84 -33.82 7.11
N LEU A 24 -20.81 -33.11 7.72
CA LEU A 24 -21.80 -32.31 6.98
C LEU A 24 -21.18 -31.03 6.38
N GLU A 25 -20.22 -30.41 7.07
CA GLU A 25 -19.46 -29.27 6.57
C GLU A 25 -18.60 -29.66 5.35
N ASP A 26 -17.90 -30.80 5.44
CA ASP A 26 -17.05 -31.35 4.38
C ASP A 26 -17.84 -31.93 3.20
N LEU A 27 -19.14 -32.23 3.39
CA LEU A 27 -20.00 -32.76 2.34
C LEU A 27 -20.18 -31.72 1.21
N MET A 28 -19.85 -32.12 -0.02
CA MET A 28 -20.04 -31.27 -1.21
C MET A 28 -21.55 -31.06 -1.49
N PRO A 29 -21.96 -29.85 -1.95
CA PRO A 29 -23.35 -29.59 -2.30
C PRO A 29 -23.89 -30.58 -3.36
N GLY A 30 -25.01 -31.24 -3.06
CA GLY A 30 -25.60 -32.26 -3.93
C GLY A 30 -25.15 -33.70 -3.66
N ASN A 31 -24.11 -33.94 -2.86
CA ASN A 31 -23.77 -35.27 -2.36
C ASN A 31 -24.70 -35.68 -1.21
N THR A 32 -24.76 -36.99 -0.96
CA THR A 32 -25.63 -37.59 0.06
C THR A 32 -24.79 -38.34 1.09
N LEU A 33 -25.05 -38.09 2.37
CA LEU A 33 -24.46 -38.80 3.50
C LEU A 33 -25.54 -39.68 4.13
N LYS A 34 -25.25 -40.98 4.27
CA LYS A 34 -26.13 -41.94 4.94
C LYS A 34 -25.61 -42.17 6.35
N ILE A 35 -26.43 -41.89 7.37
CA ILE A 35 -26.04 -41.95 8.78
C ILE A 35 -26.90 -42.98 9.51
N PHE A 36 -26.25 -43.87 10.27
CA PHE A 36 -26.88 -44.84 11.17
C PHE A 36 -26.70 -44.40 12.63
N PHE A 37 -27.79 -44.20 13.37
CA PHE A 37 -27.75 -43.63 14.72
C PHE A 37 -28.87 -44.18 15.62
N ASP A 38 -28.76 -43.95 16.92
CA ASP A 38 -29.73 -44.46 17.89
C ASP A 38 -30.97 -43.56 18.03
N PRO A 39 -32.17 -44.11 18.32
CA PRO A 39 -33.43 -43.35 18.39
C PRO A 39 -33.43 -42.04 19.20
N PRO A 40 -32.73 -41.94 20.35
CA PRO A 40 -32.71 -40.71 21.16
C PRO A 40 -32.10 -39.49 20.45
N LEU A 41 -31.26 -39.70 19.44
CA LEU A 41 -30.55 -38.63 18.73
C LEU A 41 -31.37 -38.02 17.58
N ARG A 42 -32.59 -38.52 17.32
CA ARG A 42 -33.44 -38.08 16.21
C ARG A 42 -33.67 -36.57 16.17
N GLN A 43 -34.10 -35.98 17.29
CA GLN A 43 -34.40 -34.55 17.34
C GLN A 43 -33.14 -33.70 17.08
N ASN A 44 -32.00 -34.12 17.61
CA ASN A 44 -30.73 -33.45 17.42
C ASN A 44 -30.27 -33.53 15.94
N MET A 45 -30.53 -34.65 15.27
CA MET A 45 -30.21 -34.82 13.84
C MET A 45 -31.08 -33.93 12.95
N GLU A 46 -32.38 -33.82 13.26
CA GLU A 46 -33.30 -32.94 12.53
C GLU A 46 -32.91 -31.46 12.71
N ASN A 47 -32.55 -31.05 13.93
CA ASN A 47 -32.08 -29.70 14.22
C ASN A 47 -30.75 -29.39 13.51
N LEU A 48 -29.77 -30.30 13.59
CA LEU A 48 -28.47 -30.13 12.95
C LEU A 48 -28.59 -30.06 11.41
N ALA A 49 -29.47 -30.88 10.82
CA ALA A 49 -29.73 -30.81 9.38
C ALA A 49 -30.36 -29.46 8.97
N ALA A 50 -31.21 -28.87 9.82
CA ALA A 50 -31.78 -27.55 9.59
C ALA A 50 -30.73 -26.42 9.74
N GLU A 51 -29.86 -26.50 10.76
CA GLU A 51 -28.75 -25.56 10.99
C GLU A 51 -27.77 -25.55 9.81
N GLU A 52 -27.39 -26.72 9.31
CA GLU A 52 -26.39 -26.89 8.23
C GLU A 52 -26.98 -26.81 6.81
N ASN A 53 -28.20 -26.28 6.66
CA ASN A 53 -28.90 -26.12 5.37
C ASN A 53 -28.97 -27.41 4.54
N CYS A 54 -29.16 -28.54 5.21
CA CYS A 54 -29.28 -29.85 4.61
C CYS A 54 -30.75 -30.29 4.49
N GLU A 55 -31.02 -31.23 3.60
CA GLU A 55 -32.33 -31.85 3.38
C GLU A 55 -32.26 -33.32 3.79
N ILE A 56 -33.18 -33.75 4.66
CA ILE A 56 -33.36 -35.17 4.97
C ILE A 56 -34.24 -35.78 3.87
N LEU A 57 -33.67 -36.69 3.09
CA LEU A 57 -34.36 -37.34 1.97
C LEU A 57 -35.18 -38.55 2.40
N HIS A 58 -34.66 -39.29 3.38
CA HIS A 58 -35.24 -40.53 3.84
C HIS A 58 -34.86 -40.75 5.29
N LEU A 59 -35.85 -41.08 6.13
CA LEU A 59 -35.66 -41.52 7.51
C LEU A 59 -36.34 -42.89 7.65
N ALA A 60 -35.55 -43.94 7.82
CA ALA A 60 -36.04 -45.29 8.10
C ALA A 60 -35.90 -45.59 9.59
N ASP A 61 -36.94 -46.16 10.18
CA ASP A 61 -36.92 -46.71 11.53
C ASP A 61 -36.85 -48.23 11.44
N GLU A 62 -35.72 -48.79 11.87
CA GLU A 62 -35.47 -50.25 11.88
C GLU A 62 -35.62 -50.82 13.30
N GLY A 63 -36.24 -50.08 14.23
CA GLY A 63 -36.53 -50.50 15.60
C GLY A 63 -35.34 -50.35 16.54
N GLU A 64 -34.20 -50.98 16.25
CA GLU A 64 -32.97 -50.90 17.05
C GLU A 64 -32.03 -49.76 16.63
N SER A 65 -32.29 -49.14 15.47
CA SER A 65 -31.52 -48.02 14.94
C SER A 65 -32.32 -47.23 13.91
N LEU A 66 -32.00 -45.95 13.80
CA LEU A 66 -32.50 -45.06 12.77
C LEU A 66 -31.47 -44.89 11.66
N THR A 67 -31.95 -44.87 10.42
CA THR A 67 -31.13 -44.60 9.24
C THR A 67 -31.64 -43.35 8.54
N THR A 68 -30.80 -42.32 8.44
CA THR A 68 -31.13 -41.09 7.70
C THR A 68 -30.23 -40.93 6.48
N THR A 69 -30.79 -40.44 5.38
CA THR A 69 -30.01 -39.99 4.23
C THR A 69 -30.15 -38.49 4.11
N ILE A 70 -29.05 -37.77 4.32
CA ILE A 70 -28.99 -36.31 4.30
C ILE A 70 -28.33 -35.87 3.00
N ARG A 71 -28.91 -34.89 2.34
CA ARG A 71 -28.33 -34.21 1.17
C ARG A 71 -28.05 -32.77 1.53
N LYS A 72 -26.84 -32.29 1.28
CA LYS A 72 -26.58 -30.84 1.39
C LYS A 72 -27.32 -30.13 0.26
N LYS A 73 -28.24 -29.22 0.60
CA LYS A 73 -28.98 -28.46 -0.42
C LYS A 73 -27.96 -27.73 -1.28
N ALA A 74 -28.13 -27.81 -2.60
CA ALA A 74 -27.40 -26.93 -3.50
C ALA A 74 -27.81 -25.50 -3.14
N SER A 75 -26.89 -24.74 -2.55
CA SER A 75 -27.16 -23.34 -2.26
C SER A 75 -27.46 -22.66 -3.60
N THR A 76 -28.72 -22.29 -3.82
CA THR A 76 -29.11 -21.31 -4.82
C THR A 76 -28.66 -19.93 -4.34
N THR A 77 -27.37 -19.79 -4.03
CA THR A 77 -26.74 -18.49 -3.85
C THR A 77 -26.81 -17.83 -5.21
N LYS A 78 -27.82 -17.00 -5.45
CA LYS A 78 -27.82 -16.08 -6.59
C LYS A 78 -26.48 -15.36 -6.54
N MET A 79 -25.59 -15.64 -7.50
CA MET A 79 -24.22 -15.14 -7.47
C MET A 79 -24.25 -13.61 -7.40
N LEU A 80 -23.98 -13.07 -6.22
CA LEU A 80 -24.08 -11.63 -5.97
C LEU A 80 -22.84 -10.98 -6.57
N LYS A 81 -23.02 -10.15 -7.59
CA LYS A 81 -22.00 -9.24 -8.09
C LYS A 81 -22.37 -7.83 -7.68
N VAL A 82 -21.39 -7.08 -7.19
CA VAL A 82 -21.59 -5.72 -6.66
C VAL A 82 -20.70 -4.75 -7.41
N SER A 83 -21.15 -3.50 -7.58
CA SER A 83 -20.26 -2.49 -8.15
C SER A 83 -19.12 -2.16 -7.16
N PRO A 84 -17.88 -1.99 -7.64
CA PRO A 84 -16.78 -1.48 -6.82
C PRO A 84 -17.06 -0.08 -6.26
N VAL A 85 -16.14 0.44 -5.44
CA VAL A 85 -16.17 1.86 -5.03
C VAL A 85 -16.17 2.80 -6.24
N ALA A 86 -16.75 3.99 -6.08
CA ALA A 86 -16.88 4.98 -7.15
C ALA A 86 -15.52 5.47 -7.69
N ASP A 87 -14.50 5.51 -6.83
CA ASP A 87 -13.13 5.90 -7.17
C ASP A 87 -12.25 4.70 -7.53
N TYR A 88 -12.83 3.56 -7.92
CA TYR A 88 -12.08 2.35 -8.22
C TYR A 88 -11.32 2.43 -9.55
N PRO A 89 -10.09 1.89 -9.63
CA PRO A 89 -9.20 1.47 -8.54
C PRO A 89 -8.74 2.66 -7.69
N THR A 90 -8.69 2.45 -6.38
CA THR A 90 -8.41 3.49 -5.39
C THR A 90 -6.99 4.04 -5.46
N GLU A 91 -6.03 3.20 -5.86
CA GLU A 91 -4.61 3.52 -5.93
C GLU A 91 -4.06 3.28 -7.34
N GLU A 92 -3.28 4.25 -7.83
CA GLU A 92 -2.58 4.14 -9.09
C GLU A 92 -1.35 3.24 -8.99
N GLY A 93 -1.03 2.53 -10.07
CA GLY A 93 0.10 1.62 -10.10
C GLY A 93 0.30 0.96 -11.47
N CYS A 94 1.27 0.04 -11.53
CA CYS A 94 1.62 -0.69 -12.74
C CYS A 94 0.73 -1.93 -12.91
N PHE A 95 -0.50 -1.73 -13.37
CA PHE A 95 -1.43 -2.82 -13.63
C PHE A 95 -2.35 -2.51 -14.81
N LEU A 96 -2.82 -3.56 -15.45
CA LEU A 96 -3.90 -3.54 -16.42
C LEU A 96 -5.23 -3.80 -15.72
N ARG A 97 -6.30 -3.22 -16.26
CA ARG A 97 -7.68 -3.40 -15.77
C ARG A 97 -8.42 -4.32 -16.72
N GLY A 98 -9.15 -5.27 -16.15
CA GLY A 98 -10.04 -6.16 -16.88
C GLY A 98 -11.47 -6.00 -16.40
N ASN A 99 -12.18 -7.12 -16.25
CA ASN A 99 -13.57 -7.11 -15.82
C ASN A 99 -13.70 -6.87 -14.31
N HIS A 100 -14.28 -5.74 -13.90
CA HIS A 100 -14.49 -5.40 -12.48
C HIS A 100 -15.32 -6.43 -11.70
N TYR A 101 -16.12 -7.25 -12.38
CA TYR A 101 -16.92 -8.30 -11.74
C TYR A 101 -16.20 -9.65 -11.66
N SER A 102 -14.99 -9.77 -12.21
CA SER A 102 -14.19 -10.98 -12.12
C SER A 102 -13.80 -11.30 -10.67
N PRO A 103 -13.75 -12.58 -10.29
CA PRO A 103 -13.48 -12.98 -8.92
C PRO A 103 -12.01 -12.90 -8.50
N LEU A 104 -11.10 -12.44 -9.36
CA LEU A 104 -9.67 -12.56 -9.08
C LEU A 104 -8.84 -11.36 -9.54
N ALA A 105 -7.72 -11.16 -8.86
CA ALA A 105 -6.61 -10.32 -9.28
C ALA A 105 -5.34 -11.16 -9.45
N VAL A 106 -4.48 -10.78 -10.39
CA VAL A 106 -3.18 -11.41 -10.61
C VAL A 106 -2.07 -10.43 -10.25
N VAL A 107 -1.14 -10.90 -9.44
CA VAL A 107 0.05 -10.17 -9.03
C VAL A 107 1.27 -10.91 -9.56
N VAL A 108 1.99 -10.26 -10.46
CA VAL A 108 3.21 -10.79 -11.07
C VAL A 108 4.41 -10.14 -10.39
N LEU A 109 5.23 -10.96 -9.74
CA LEU A 109 6.43 -10.50 -9.06
C LEU A 109 7.44 -9.97 -10.09
N LEU A 110 7.97 -8.79 -9.80
CA LEU A 110 8.94 -8.12 -10.66
C LEU A 110 10.29 -8.03 -9.97
N ASN A 111 11.20 -8.92 -10.36
CA ASN A 111 12.60 -8.85 -9.97
C ASN A 111 13.33 -7.86 -10.87
N ALA A 112 13.30 -6.56 -10.51
CA ALA A 112 14.04 -5.50 -11.20
C ALA A 112 15.01 -4.80 -10.23
N PRO A 113 16.25 -4.50 -10.66
CA PRO A 113 17.25 -3.87 -9.80
C PRO A 113 16.81 -2.49 -9.31
N TYR A 114 16.83 -2.31 -7.98
CA TYR A 114 16.48 -1.08 -7.28
C TYR A 114 17.27 0.13 -7.83
N GLY A 115 16.61 1.28 -8.03
CA GLY A 115 17.26 2.52 -8.47
C GLY A 115 17.55 2.66 -9.98
N THR A 116 17.19 1.67 -10.82
CA THR A 116 17.29 1.80 -12.29
C THR A 116 16.01 2.29 -12.96
N MET A 117 14.91 2.46 -12.21
CA MET A 117 13.59 2.75 -12.77
C MET A 117 13.00 4.05 -12.18
N PRO A 118 13.00 5.17 -12.95
CA PRO A 118 12.11 6.32 -12.75
C PRO A 118 10.64 5.99 -13.13
N PRO A 119 9.66 6.85 -12.76
CA PRO A 119 8.27 6.48 -12.40
C PRO A 119 7.35 5.97 -13.52
N GLU A 120 7.76 6.01 -14.79
CA GLU A 120 7.00 5.50 -15.93
C GLU A 120 7.85 4.53 -16.75
N VAL A 121 7.81 3.24 -16.38
CA VAL A 121 8.10 2.05 -17.19
C VAL A 121 9.14 2.22 -18.32
N LYS A 122 10.43 1.97 -18.06
CA LYS A 122 11.38 1.57 -19.12
C LYS A 122 11.35 0.05 -19.27
N SER A 123 10.26 -0.40 -19.90
CA SER A 123 9.90 -1.77 -20.30
C SER A 123 9.97 -2.83 -19.20
N ILE A 124 8.79 -3.20 -18.69
CA ILE A 124 8.56 -4.50 -18.04
C ILE A 124 9.18 -5.60 -18.93
N PRO A 125 9.94 -6.55 -18.39
CA PRO A 125 10.48 -7.66 -19.18
C PRO A 125 9.36 -8.32 -20.00
N SER A 126 9.63 -8.66 -21.27
CA SER A 126 8.58 -9.18 -22.18
C SER A 126 7.88 -10.42 -21.61
N GLU A 127 8.60 -11.25 -20.86
CA GLU A 127 8.04 -12.42 -20.19
C GLU A 127 7.02 -12.03 -19.13
N VAL A 128 7.34 -11.06 -18.28
CA VAL A 128 6.43 -10.54 -17.24
C VAL A 128 5.23 -9.83 -17.86
N ASP A 129 5.44 -9.03 -18.92
CA ASP A 129 4.35 -8.35 -19.64
C ASP A 129 3.37 -9.38 -20.26
N LYS A 130 3.89 -10.50 -20.79
CA LYS A 130 3.04 -11.60 -21.28
C LYS A 130 2.18 -12.21 -20.17
N LEU A 131 2.73 -12.43 -18.97
CA LEU A 131 1.93 -12.93 -17.83
C LEU A 131 0.83 -11.95 -17.46
N VAL A 132 1.16 -10.66 -17.37
CA VAL A 132 0.21 -9.60 -17.02
C VAL A 132 -0.94 -9.55 -18.03
N ARG A 133 -0.62 -9.54 -19.34
CA ARG A 133 -1.61 -9.49 -20.42
C ARG A 133 -2.46 -10.74 -20.49
N SER A 134 -1.85 -11.92 -20.43
CA SER A 134 -2.55 -13.20 -20.55
C SER A 134 -3.60 -13.38 -19.46
N ALA A 135 -3.31 -12.91 -18.24
CA ALA A 135 -4.28 -12.89 -17.15
C ALA A 135 -5.51 -12.01 -17.43
N ILE A 136 -5.32 -10.81 -18.01
CA ILE A 136 -6.42 -9.92 -18.37
C ILE A 136 -7.24 -10.49 -19.53
N GLU A 137 -6.56 -10.96 -20.58
CA GLU A 137 -7.20 -11.57 -21.76
C GLU A 137 -8.05 -12.78 -21.37
N THR A 138 -7.64 -13.52 -20.33
CA THR A 138 -8.40 -14.65 -19.80
C THR A 138 -9.55 -14.23 -18.86
N GLY A 139 -9.54 -12.99 -18.36
CA GLY A 139 -10.67 -12.41 -17.62
C GLY A 139 -10.40 -12.04 -16.16
N ALA A 140 -9.15 -11.78 -15.76
CA ALA A 140 -8.86 -11.20 -14.44
C ALA A 140 -9.46 -9.79 -14.26
N ALA A 141 -9.77 -9.40 -13.02
CA ALA A 141 -10.24 -8.04 -12.72
C ALA A 141 -9.11 -7.01 -12.80
N LEU A 142 -7.96 -7.38 -12.25
CA LEU A 142 -6.72 -6.62 -12.25
C LEU A 142 -5.57 -7.59 -12.49
N SER A 143 -4.55 -7.13 -13.20
CA SER A 143 -3.30 -7.87 -13.37
C SER A 143 -2.15 -6.88 -13.41
N GLY A 144 -1.14 -7.03 -12.57
CA GLY A 144 -0.06 -6.05 -12.49
C GLY A 144 1.20 -6.55 -11.85
N THR A 145 2.23 -5.72 -11.91
CA THR A 145 3.53 -6.04 -11.32
C THR A 145 3.62 -5.59 -9.88
N LEU A 146 4.34 -6.36 -9.06
CA LEU A 146 4.63 -6.03 -7.67
C LEU A 146 6.11 -6.22 -7.39
N GLN A 147 6.75 -5.16 -6.88
CA GLN A 147 8.18 -5.12 -6.63
C GLN A 147 8.52 -5.01 -5.14
N THR A 148 7.88 -4.11 -4.40
CA THR A 148 8.22 -3.84 -2.99
C THR A 148 7.25 -4.49 -2.00
N GLU A 149 7.80 -4.96 -0.87
CA GLU A 149 7.12 -5.64 0.24
C GLU A 149 6.30 -4.71 1.16
N ASN A 150 6.27 -3.42 0.83
CA ASN A 150 5.67 -2.36 1.63
C ASN A 150 4.61 -1.59 0.81
N ILE A 151 4.92 -0.41 0.30
CA ILE A 151 4.02 0.46 -0.48
C ILE A 151 3.37 -0.27 -1.65
N GLY A 152 4.10 -1.17 -2.33
CA GLY A 152 3.53 -2.00 -3.38
C GLY A 152 2.37 -2.86 -2.87
N ILE A 153 2.58 -3.57 -1.76
CA ILE A 153 1.56 -4.39 -1.09
C ILE A 153 0.42 -3.50 -0.58
N GLU A 154 0.73 -2.33 -0.03
CA GLU A 154 -0.27 -1.37 0.43
C GLU A 154 -1.25 -0.95 -0.67
N LYS A 155 -0.75 -0.67 -1.88
CA LYS A 155 -1.58 -0.36 -3.06
C LYS A 155 -2.44 -1.54 -3.48
N VAL A 156 -1.88 -2.76 -3.44
CA VAL A 156 -2.61 -4.00 -3.73
C VAL A 156 -3.78 -4.18 -2.76
N VAL A 157 -3.55 -3.97 -1.46
CA VAL A 157 -4.58 -4.05 -0.42
C VAL A 157 -5.71 -3.05 -0.71
N CYS A 158 -5.40 -1.77 -0.91
CA CYS A 158 -6.39 -0.72 -1.19
C CYS A 158 -7.26 -1.07 -2.40
N ASN A 159 -6.62 -1.44 -3.51
CA ASN A 159 -7.33 -1.77 -4.74
C ASN A 159 -8.23 -3.00 -4.56
N ILE A 160 -7.78 -4.05 -3.87
CA ILE A 160 -8.60 -5.26 -3.70
C ILE A 160 -9.80 -5.02 -2.78
N VAL A 161 -9.64 -4.32 -1.65
CA VAL A 161 -10.79 -4.04 -0.75
C VAL A 161 -11.79 -3.06 -1.34
N GLY A 162 -11.38 -2.27 -2.34
CA GLY A 162 -12.26 -1.42 -3.15
C GLY A 162 -13.20 -2.20 -4.07
N ASN A 163 -12.93 -3.48 -4.32
CA ASN A 163 -13.75 -4.35 -5.17
C ASN A 163 -14.06 -5.70 -4.49
N PRO A 164 -15.25 -5.84 -3.87
CA PRO A 164 -15.67 -7.04 -3.16
C PRO A 164 -15.83 -8.26 -4.07
N ASN A 165 -15.92 -8.07 -5.40
CA ASN A 165 -15.96 -9.19 -6.33
C ASN A 165 -14.63 -9.94 -6.33
N ILE A 166 -13.50 -9.31 -6.02
CA ILE A 166 -12.20 -9.99 -6.01
C ILE A 166 -12.10 -10.86 -4.74
N ARG A 167 -12.11 -12.17 -4.94
CA ARG A 167 -12.07 -13.25 -3.93
C ARG A 167 -10.80 -14.09 -4.01
N TYR A 168 -10.03 -13.95 -5.08
CA TYR A 168 -8.76 -14.64 -5.25
C TYR A 168 -7.66 -13.65 -5.60
N ILE A 169 -6.47 -13.95 -5.12
CA ILE A 169 -5.24 -13.32 -5.56
C ILE A 169 -4.30 -14.42 -6.06
N VAL A 170 -3.97 -14.38 -7.34
CA VAL A 170 -2.95 -15.25 -7.94
C VAL A 170 -1.62 -14.53 -7.81
N LEU A 171 -0.66 -15.17 -7.16
CA LEU A 171 0.68 -14.63 -6.98
C LEU A 171 1.67 -15.48 -7.78
N CYS A 172 2.27 -14.91 -8.81
CA CYS A 172 3.15 -15.61 -9.75
C CYS A 172 4.38 -14.78 -10.12
N GLY A 173 5.25 -15.34 -10.96
CA GLY A 173 6.51 -14.69 -11.32
C GLY A 173 7.65 -15.07 -10.37
N VAL A 174 8.87 -14.70 -10.76
CA VAL A 174 10.08 -14.96 -9.96
C VAL A 174 10.13 -13.96 -8.81
N ASP A 175 10.32 -14.46 -7.59
CA ASP A 175 10.41 -13.63 -6.40
C ASP A 175 11.64 -12.72 -6.44
N VAL A 176 11.56 -11.62 -5.71
CA VAL A 176 12.57 -10.57 -5.70
C VAL A 176 13.59 -10.87 -4.60
N GLU A 177 14.85 -11.04 -4.97
CA GLU A 177 15.91 -11.26 -3.99
C GLU A 177 16.04 -10.04 -3.06
N GLY A 178 16.14 -10.27 -1.75
CA GLY A 178 16.15 -9.23 -0.72
C GLY A 178 14.75 -8.75 -0.33
N HIS A 179 13.93 -8.29 -1.28
CA HIS A 179 12.58 -7.82 -0.96
C HIS A 179 11.63 -8.96 -0.56
N HIS A 180 11.81 -10.18 -1.09
CA HIS A 180 10.98 -11.35 -0.81
C HIS A 180 9.47 -11.03 -0.83
N THR A 181 9.08 -10.24 -1.83
CA THR A 181 7.76 -9.62 -1.90
C THR A 181 6.66 -10.66 -2.04
N GLY A 182 6.95 -11.78 -2.73
CA GLY A 182 6.05 -12.92 -2.80
C GLY A 182 5.76 -13.52 -1.42
N ASP A 183 6.83 -13.77 -0.65
CA ASP A 183 6.70 -14.26 0.72
C ASP A 183 5.97 -13.27 1.64
N ALA A 184 6.21 -11.97 1.50
CA ALA A 184 5.50 -10.93 2.24
C ALA A 184 4.00 -10.92 1.97
N VAL A 185 3.56 -11.04 0.71
CA VAL A 185 2.12 -11.15 0.38
C VAL A 185 1.52 -12.42 0.98
N ARG A 186 2.23 -13.55 0.88
CA ARG A 186 1.79 -14.83 1.46
C ARG A 186 1.60 -14.72 2.98
N ALA A 187 2.60 -14.23 3.68
CA ALA A 187 2.59 -14.01 5.12
C ALA A 187 1.50 -13.01 5.55
N LEU A 188 1.24 -11.98 4.75
CA LEU A 188 0.17 -11.02 5.03
C LEU A 188 -1.21 -11.67 5.00
N VAL A 189 -1.49 -12.50 3.99
CA VAL A 189 -2.77 -13.21 3.88
C VAL A 189 -2.95 -14.14 5.07
N GLU A 190 -1.95 -14.98 5.36
CA GLU A 190 -1.98 -15.99 6.42
C GLU A 190 -2.02 -15.38 7.82
N ASN A 191 -1.06 -14.52 8.16
CA ASN A 191 -0.79 -14.10 9.53
C ASN A 191 -1.19 -12.66 9.82
N GLY A 192 -1.24 -11.81 8.79
CA GLY A 192 -1.53 -10.40 8.92
C GLY A 192 -0.35 -9.59 9.44
N ILE A 193 -0.65 -8.51 10.18
CA ILE A 193 0.34 -7.60 10.76
C ILE A 193 0.32 -7.64 12.28
N ASN A 194 1.46 -7.37 12.90
CA ASN A 194 1.57 -7.16 14.34
C ASN A 194 1.22 -5.70 14.73
N GLU A 195 1.36 -5.38 16.01
CA GLU A 195 1.14 -4.01 16.54
C GLU A 195 2.07 -2.98 15.90
N ARG A 196 3.29 -3.36 15.54
CA ARG A 196 4.26 -2.53 14.82
C ARG A 196 3.96 -2.40 13.32
N ARG A 197 2.79 -2.87 12.87
CA ARG A 197 2.38 -2.90 11.44
C ARG A 197 3.35 -3.66 10.54
N THR A 198 4.11 -4.59 11.11
CA THR A 198 5.01 -5.49 10.39
C THR A 198 4.25 -6.74 9.99
N ILE A 199 4.45 -7.23 8.76
CA ILE A 199 3.87 -8.49 8.29
C ILE A 199 4.48 -9.66 9.07
N VAL A 200 3.62 -10.43 9.74
CA VAL A 200 4.05 -11.51 10.64
C VAL A 200 4.49 -12.73 9.82
N GLY A 201 5.71 -13.20 10.06
CA GLY A 201 6.25 -14.39 9.39
C GLY A 201 6.80 -14.13 7.98
N SER A 202 6.95 -12.85 7.58
CA SER A 202 7.65 -12.49 6.35
C SER A 202 9.17 -12.51 6.56
N THR A 203 9.89 -12.98 5.54
CA THR A 203 11.36 -12.98 5.46
C THR A 203 11.93 -11.73 4.77
N ALA A 204 11.06 -10.83 4.31
CA ALA A 204 11.44 -9.58 3.68
C ALA A 204 12.17 -8.63 4.65
N VAL A 205 13.00 -7.73 4.11
CA VAL A 205 13.80 -6.81 4.92
C VAL A 205 12.94 -5.73 5.58
N THR A 206 11.97 -5.14 4.84
CA THR A 206 11.17 -4.00 5.32
C THR A 206 9.65 -4.17 5.17
N PRO A 207 9.05 -5.27 5.69
CA PRO A 207 7.64 -5.60 5.47
C PRO A 207 6.70 -4.82 6.39
N TYR A 208 6.73 -3.48 6.31
CA TYR A 208 5.93 -2.58 7.14
C TYR A 208 4.81 -1.93 6.32
N LEU A 209 3.57 -1.98 6.82
CA LEU A 209 2.38 -1.39 6.18
C LEU A 209 1.89 -0.17 6.97
N LEU A 210 2.59 0.95 6.83
CA LEU A 210 2.42 2.15 7.65
C LEU A 210 1.37 3.12 7.12
N ASN A 211 1.09 3.11 5.82
CA ASN A 211 0.19 4.06 5.15
C ASN A 211 -1.24 3.55 4.99
N VAL A 212 -1.50 2.26 5.20
CA VAL A 212 -2.83 1.63 5.07
C VAL A 212 -3.53 1.47 6.44
N PRO A 213 -4.84 1.73 6.54
CA PRO A 213 -5.60 1.48 7.77
C PRO A 213 -5.68 0.00 8.13
N ARG A 214 -5.60 -0.35 9.42
CA ARG A 214 -5.67 -1.75 9.88
C ARG A 214 -6.93 -2.47 9.42
N LYS A 215 -8.07 -1.77 9.40
CA LYS A 215 -9.35 -2.31 8.93
C LYS A 215 -9.29 -2.79 7.47
N ALA A 216 -8.57 -2.08 6.60
CA ALA A 216 -8.42 -2.47 5.20
C ALA A 216 -7.55 -3.74 5.08
N ILE A 217 -6.49 -3.85 5.88
CA ILE A 217 -5.64 -5.04 5.93
C ILE A 217 -6.42 -6.27 6.41
N GLU A 218 -7.19 -6.14 7.49
CA GLU A 218 -8.04 -7.23 7.98
C GLU A 218 -9.11 -7.64 6.98
N ARG A 219 -9.73 -6.65 6.31
CA ARG A 219 -10.70 -6.89 5.25
C ARG A 219 -10.07 -7.64 4.09
N PHE A 220 -8.88 -7.23 3.64
CA PHE A 220 -8.14 -7.89 2.58
C PHE A 220 -7.95 -9.39 2.88
N ARG A 221 -7.42 -9.71 4.07
CA ARG A 221 -7.19 -11.11 4.50
C ARG A 221 -8.44 -11.97 4.50
N LYS A 222 -9.57 -11.42 4.96
CA LYS A 222 -10.85 -12.14 4.99
C LYS A 222 -11.49 -12.26 3.62
N GLN A 223 -11.22 -11.31 2.73
CA GLN A 223 -11.87 -11.21 1.43
C GLN A 223 -11.28 -12.17 0.41
N VAL A 224 -9.95 -12.34 0.39
CA VAL A 224 -9.25 -13.10 -0.65
C VAL A 224 -8.65 -14.40 -0.15
N ARG A 225 -8.63 -15.41 -1.03
CA ARG A 225 -7.80 -16.61 -0.91
C ARG A 225 -6.60 -16.48 -1.85
N LEU A 226 -5.41 -16.79 -1.32
CA LEU A 226 -4.17 -16.82 -2.10
C LEU A 226 -4.07 -18.10 -2.94
N ILE A 227 -3.72 -17.94 -4.21
CA ILE A 227 -3.28 -19.01 -5.10
C ILE A 227 -1.78 -18.78 -5.32
N ASN A 228 -0.97 -19.54 -4.61
CA ASN A 228 0.48 -19.41 -4.65
C ASN A 228 1.04 -20.14 -5.87
N LEU A 229 1.55 -19.38 -6.84
CA LEU A 229 2.26 -19.82 -8.03
C LEU A 229 3.62 -19.09 -8.13
N ILE A 230 4.23 -18.72 -7.00
CA ILE A 230 5.56 -18.09 -6.99
C ILE A 230 6.55 -19.00 -7.73
N GLY A 231 7.35 -18.40 -8.62
CA GLY A 231 8.28 -19.10 -9.50
C GLY A 231 7.67 -19.59 -10.81
N GLU A 232 6.34 -19.58 -10.95
CA GLU A 232 5.67 -19.92 -12.22
C GLU A 232 5.76 -18.76 -13.21
N MET A 233 6.28 -19.05 -14.39
CA MET A 233 6.50 -18.10 -15.49
C MET A 233 5.76 -18.49 -16.77
N ASN A 234 4.93 -19.55 -16.74
CA ASN A 234 4.14 -19.99 -17.89
C ASN A 234 2.77 -19.27 -17.94
N PRO A 235 2.49 -18.46 -18.98
CA PRO A 235 1.19 -17.79 -19.14
C PRO A 235 0.00 -18.75 -19.21
N GLU A 236 0.18 -19.96 -19.74
CA GLU A 236 -0.90 -20.94 -19.85
C GLU A 236 -1.35 -21.45 -18.48
N VAL A 237 -0.41 -21.62 -17.54
CA VAL A 237 -0.70 -22.05 -16.17
C VAL A 237 -1.47 -20.94 -15.44
N ILE A 238 -1.04 -19.69 -15.59
CA ILE A 238 -1.73 -18.52 -15.02
C ILE A 238 -3.13 -18.41 -15.61
N SER A 239 -3.27 -18.48 -16.94
CA SER A 239 -4.56 -18.42 -17.62
C SER A 239 -5.50 -19.54 -17.17
N LYS A 240 -4.98 -20.75 -16.97
CA LYS A 240 -5.77 -21.85 -16.40
C LYS A 240 -6.24 -21.55 -14.97
N ALA A 241 -5.39 -20.95 -14.13
CA ALA A 241 -5.78 -20.51 -12.79
C ALA A 241 -6.90 -19.46 -12.83
N VAL A 242 -6.76 -18.46 -13.71
CA VAL A 242 -7.77 -17.41 -13.94
C VAL A 242 -9.09 -18.03 -14.38
N TRP A 243 -9.06 -18.90 -15.38
CA TRP A 243 -10.23 -19.58 -15.91
C TRP A 243 -10.92 -20.44 -14.84
N SER A 244 -10.16 -21.19 -14.03
CA SER A 244 -10.70 -22.03 -12.95
C SER A 244 -11.40 -21.22 -11.85
N CYS A 245 -10.93 -20.00 -11.54
CA CYS A 245 -11.61 -19.13 -10.56
C CYS A 245 -12.94 -18.56 -11.09
N TYR A 246 -13.08 -18.41 -12.40
CA TYR A 246 -14.28 -17.85 -13.03
C TYR A 246 -15.46 -18.83 -13.08
N GLN A 247 -15.21 -20.13 -12.87
CA GLN A 247 -16.24 -21.15 -13.02
C GLN A 247 -17.28 -21.08 -11.90
N GLU A 248 -18.56 -21.27 -12.24
CA GLU A 248 -19.63 -21.36 -11.23
C GLU A 248 -19.52 -22.63 -10.38
N LYS A 249 -19.00 -23.70 -10.97
CA LYS A 249 -18.83 -24.99 -10.31
C LYS A 249 -17.39 -25.16 -9.82
N PRO A 250 -17.18 -25.78 -8.65
CA PRO A 250 -15.85 -26.14 -8.17
C PRO A 250 -15.06 -26.89 -9.24
N THR A 251 -13.95 -26.30 -9.64
CA THR A 251 -13.09 -26.75 -10.72
C THR A 251 -11.70 -27.03 -10.16
N PRO A 252 -11.14 -28.24 -10.37
CA PRO A 252 -9.81 -28.56 -9.90
C PRO A 252 -8.74 -27.81 -10.69
N PHE A 253 -7.78 -27.22 -9.97
CA PHE A 253 -6.58 -26.60 -10.51
C PHE A 253 -5.41 -26.87 -9.55
N LEU A 254 -4.44 -27.68 -9.97
CA LEU A 254 -3.37 -28.18 -9.10
C LEU A 254 -3.96 -28.79 -7.81
N ASN A 255 -3.56 -28.28 -6.64
CA ASN A 255 -4.07 -28.63 -5.31
C ASN A 255 -5.23 -27.73 -4.85
N TYR A 256 -5.79 -26.89 -5.71
CA TYR A 256 -6.90 -25.99 -5.41
C TYR A 256 -8.21 -26.48 -6.03
N MET A 257 -9.30 -26.32 -5.28
CA MET A 257 -10.66 -26.32 -5.82
C MET A 257 -11.12 -24.87 -5.90
N LEU A 258 -11.35 -24.39 -7.12
CA LEU A 258 -11.62 -22.98 -7.43
C LEU A 258 -12.99 -22.84 -8.09
N SER A 259 -13.67 -21.74 -7.78
CA SER A 259 -14.95 -21.36 -8.38
C SER A 259 -15.26 -19.93 -7.96
N ASP A 260 -16.18 -19.24 -8.64
CA ASP A 260 -16.61 -17.91 -8.25
C ASP A 260 -17.62 -17.99 -7.09
N PRO A 261 -17.27 -17.58 -5.85
CA PRO A 261 -18.20 -17.65 -4.73
C PRO A 261 -19.11 -16.41 -4.68
N GLY A 262 -19.02 -15.49 -5.64
CA GLY A 262 -19.67 -14.19 -5.60
C GLY A 262 -18.91 -13.15 -4.74
N ALA A 263 -19.46 -11.95 -4.68
CA ALA A 263 -18.89 -10.83 -3.96
C ALA A 263 -18.78 -11.09 -2.45
N TYR A 264 -17.77 -10.50 -1.83
CA TYR A 264 -17.65 -10.48 -0.38
C TYR A 264 -18.85 -9.72 0.24
N PRO A 265 -19.48 -10.22 1.33
CA PRO A 265 -20.77 -9.73 1.80
C PRO A 265 -20.80 -8.26 2.27
N GLU A 266 -19.69 -7.78 2.83
CA GLU A 266 -19.62 -6.40 3.34
C GLU A 266 -19.36 -5.38 2.22
N LYS A 267 -19.82 -4.14 2.44
CA LYS A 267 -19.61 -3.02 1.52
C LYS A 267 -18.12 -2.81 1.15
N PRO A 268 -17.84 -2.33 -0.07
CA PRO A 268 -16.48 -2.02 -0.50
C PRO A 268 -15.87 -0.90 0.36
N ILE A 269 -14.55 -0.92 0.53
CA ILE A 269 -13.81 0.10 1.28
C ILE A 269 -13.01 0.94 0.28
N SER A 270 -13.32 2.23 0.17
CA SER A 270 -12.42 3.18 -0.49
C SER A 270 -11.29 3.53 0.48
N CYS A 271 -10.06 3.30 0.07
CA CYS A 271 -8.87 3.50 0.88
C CYS A 271 -7.78 4.08 0.00
N ARG A 272 -7.27 5.26 0.37
CA ARG A 272 -6.06 5.83 -0.22
C ARG A 272 -4.91 5.80 0.77
N LEU A 273 -3.70 5.62 0.26
CA LEU A 273 -2.50 5.69 1.06
C LEU A 273 -2.36 7.08 1.67
N SER A 274 -2.02 7.12 2.95
CA SER A 274 -1.79 8.39 3.64
C SER A 274 -0.47 9.07 3.23
N TRP A 275 0.43 8.34 2.56
CA TRP A 275 1.75 8.81 2.12
C TRP A 275 2.60 9.46 3.23
N ARG A 276 2.33 9.11 4.49
CA ARG A 276 3.08 9.57 5.67
C ARG A 276 4.52 9.09 5.60
N VAL A 277 4.68 7.85 5.16
CA VAL A 277 5.99 7.21 4.99
C VAL A 277 6.18 6.88 3.53
N LYS A 278 7.09 7.61 2.89
CA LYS A 278 7.42 7.44 1.46
C LYS A 278 8.56 6.47 1.22
N GLN A 279 9.45 6.30 2.20
CA GLN A 279 10.62 5.43 2.11
C GLN A 279 10.72 4.58 3.39
N PRO A 280 9.82 3.59 3.57
CA PRO A 280 9.86 2.70 4.72
C PRO A 280 11.22 2.01 4.90
N GLU A 281 11.96 1.82 3.82
CA GLU A 281 13.26 1.19 3.79
C GLU A 281 14.39 2.01 4.44
N SER A 282 14.19 3.33 4.57
CA SER A 282 15.17 4.23 5.17
C SER A 282 14.98 4.44 6.68
N ILE A 283 13.90 3.91 7.24
CA ILE A 283 13.50 4.15 8.63
C ILE A 283 14.29 3.25 9.58
N GLU A 284 14.88 3.85 10.60
CA GLU A 284 15.51 3.08 11.66
C GLU A 284 14.47 2.43 12.59
N LYS A 285 14.83 1.29 13.19
CA LYS A 285 13.88 0.51 14.00
C LYS A 285 13.25 1.30 15.15
N TRP A 286 13.97 2.24 15.76
CA TRP A 286 13.46 3.05 16.86
C TRP A 286 12.46 4.11 16.36
N GLU A 287 12.72 4.74 15.20
CA GLU A 287 11.82 5.71 14.57
C GLU A 287 10.48 5.09 14.20
N LEU A 288 10.51 3.82 13.77
CA LEU A 288 9.33 3.05 13.44
C LEU A 288 8.37 2.95 14.64
N GLU A 289 8.90 2.77 15.85
CA GLU A 289 8.08 2.63 17.07
C GLU A 289 7.30 3.92 17.38
N ASP A 290 7.93 5.08 17.18
CA ASP A 290 7.29 6.37 17.43
C ASP A 290 6.28 6.74 16.34
N LEU A 291 6.58 6.40 15.08
CA LEU A 291 5.64 6.55 13.97
C LEU A 291 4.38 5.71 14.18
N VAL A 292 4.54 4.45 14.62
CA VAL A 292 3.42 3.55 14.89
C VAL A 292 2.53 4.11 16.00
N LYS A 293 3.10 4.59 17.11
CA LYS A 293 2.33 5.21 18.21
C LYS A 293 1.49 6.39 17.72
N GLY A 294 2.05 7.23 16.84
CA GLY A 294 1.33 8.35 16.24
C GLY A 294 0.12 7.89 15.41
N ILE A 295 0.32 6.90 14.54
CA ILE A 295 -0.76 6.38 13.68
C ILE A 295 -1.86 5.73 14.53
N GLU A 296 -1.51 4.96 15.56
CA GLU A 296 -2.51 4.34 16.43
C GLU A 296 -3.30 5.36 17.26
N GLY A 297 -2.64 6.42 17.74
CA GLY A 297 -3.31 7.51 18.46
C GLY A 297 -4.39 8.17 17.61
N GLU A 298 -4.11 8.38 16.33
CA GLU A 298 -5.07 8.95 15.38
C GLU A 298 -6.19 7.97 14.98
N GLU A 299 -5.88 6.69 14.78
CA GLU A 299 -6.93 5.67 14.53
C GLU A 299 -7.88 5.56 15.73
N LYS A 300 -7.36 5.65 16.96
CA LYS A 300 -8.16 5.71 18.19
C LYS A 300 -8.98 7.00 18.25
N ALA A 301 -8.42 8.16 17.93
CA ALA A 301 -9.16 9.42 17.86
C ALA A 301 -10.27 9.40 16.79
N ALA A 302 -10.00 8.85 15.61
CA ALA A 302 -10.96 8.72 14.51
C ALA A 302 -12.09 7.73 14.83
N SER A 303 -11.77 6.64 15.54
CA SER A 303 -12.79 5.69 16.02
C SER A 303 -13.63 6.25 17.16
N ILE A 304 -13.08 7.11 18.02
CA ILE A 304 -13.84 7.86 19.04
C ILE A 304 -14.77 8.89 18.37
N SER A 305 -14.31 9.65 17.38
CA SER A 305 -15.15 10.59 16.63
C SER A 305 -16.30 9.91 15.87
N ARG A 306 -16.11 8.67 15.39
CA ARG A 306 -17.17 7.87 14.74
C ARG A 306 -18.16 7.22 15.72
N LYS A 307 -17.82 7.09 17.00
CA LYS A 307 -18.73 6.56 18.04
C LYS A 307 -19.76 7.58 18.55
N LYS A 308 -19.73 8.83 18.08
CA LYS A 308 -20.64 9.90 18.56
C LYS A 308 -22.06 9.89 17.96
N GLU A 309 -22.38 8.98 17.06
CA GLU A 309 -23.74 8.83 16.50
C GLU A 309 -24.25 7.39 16.58
N VAL A 310 -24.48 6.88 17.79
CA VAL A 310 -25.49 5.82 18.00
C VAL A 310 -26.12 6.03 19.38
N MET A 311 -27.25 6.75 19.43
CA MET A 311 -28.18 6.64 20.56
C MET A 311 -29.05 5.40 20.34
N ILE A 312 -28.76 4.30 21.05
CA ILE A 312 -29.75 3.25 21.26
C ILE A 312 -30.39 3.53 22.62
N LYS A 313 -31.69 3.83 22.60
CA LYS A 313 -32.52 3.81 23.80
C LYS A 313 -32.66 2.34 24.23
N VAL A 314 -32.14 1.99 25.41
CA VAL A 314 -32.56 0.79 26.12
C VAL A 314 -33.08 1.22 27.47
N SER A 315 -34.38 0.99 27.66
CA SER A 315 -35.10 1.13 28.91
C SER A 315 -34.89 -0.14 29.73
N GLU A 316 -34.17 -0.03 30.85
CA GLU A 316 -34.37 -0.89 32.02
C GLU A 316 -33.75 -0.18 33.26
N PRO A 317 -34.55 0.13 34.30
CA PRO A 317 -34.15 1.04 35.38
C PRO A 317 -33.07 0.47 36.33
N GLU A 318 -32.89 -0.86 36.38
CA GLU A 318 -31.90 -1.50 37.26
C GLU A 318 -30.48 -1.47 36.66
N VAL A 319 -30.34 -1.53 35.33
CA VAL A 319 -29.04 -1.46 34.63
C VAL A 319 -28.49 -0.02 34.64
N ALA A 320 -29.37 0.99 34.61
CA ALA A 320 -28.97 2.40 34.69
C ALA A 320 -28.36 2.78 36.05
N ALA A 321 -28.84 2.17 37.14
CA ALA A 321 -28.28 2.38 38.48
C ALA A 321 -26.88 1.77 38.61
N ILE A 322 -26.68 0.57 38.08
CA ILE A 322 -25.37 -0.10 38.06
C ILE A 322 -24.38 0.66 37.16
N ALA A 323 -24.82 1.13 35.99
CA ALA A 323 -24.01 1.94 35.09
C ALA A 323 -23.61 3.30 35.68
N SER A 324 -24.50 3.92 36.46
CA SER A 324 -24.20 5.15 37.21
C SER A 324 -23.17 4.91 38.32
N HIS A 325 -23.32 3.81 39.07
CA HIS A 325 -22.32 3.42 40.08
C HIS A 325 -20.96 3.08 39.47
N LEU A 326 -20.92 2.35 38.35
CA LEU A 326 -19.68 2.05 37.64
C LEU A 326 -19.01 3.30 37.06
N SER A 327 -19.80 4.25 36.53
CA SER A 327 -19.29 5.54 36.08
C SER A 327 -18.70 6.34 37.24
N ARG A 328 -19.35 6.35 38.41
CA ARG A 328 -18.84 7.02 39.61
C ARG A 328 -17.54 6.39 40.14
N ILE A 329 -17.47 5.06 40.15
CA ILE A 329 -16.24 4.33 40.51
C ILE A 329 -15.12 4.64 39.51
N ALA A 330 -15.41 4.71 38.21
CA ALA A 330 -14.44 5.07 37.18
C ALA A 330 -13.93 6.51 37.33
N GLU A 331 -14.81 7.46 37.69
CA GLU A 331 -14.46 8.85 37.98
C GLU A 331 -13.54 8.94 39.21
N GLU A 332 -13.87 8.23 40.29
CA GLU A 332 -13.07 8.18 41.52
C GLU A 332 -11.69 7.54 41.28
N LEU A 333 -11.63 6.45 40.51
CA LEU A 333 -10.36 5.82 40.11
C LEU A 333 -9.50 6.74 39.22
N SER A 334 -10.13 7.52 38.35
CA SER A 334 -9.44 8.52 37.50
C SER A 334 -8.86 9.67 38.33
N GLN A 335 -9.56 10.10 39.39
CA GLN A 335 -9.06 11.09 40.32
C GLN A 335 -7.89 10.56 41.16
N ILE A 336 -7.97 9.31 41.64
CA ILE A 336 -6.86 8.64 42.33
C ILE A 336 -5.65 8.52 41.42
N ALA A 337 -5.84 8.13 40.14
CA ALA A 337 -4.75 8.06 39.16
C ALA A 337 -4.07 9.41 38.93
N LYS A 338 -4.83 10.52 38.87
CA LYS A 338 -4.26 11.87 38.74
C LYS A 338 -3.47 12.29 39.99
N ILE A 339 -3.92 11.93 41.19
CA ILE A 339 -3.19 12.19 42.43
C ILE A 339 -1.87 11.41 42.43
N LEU A 340 -1.90 10.12 42.09
CA LEU A 340 -0.70 9.27 42.02
C LEU A 340 0.30 9.73 40.95
N LEU A 341 -0.19 10.20 39.80
CA LEU A 341 0.66 10.79 38.76
C LEU A 341 1.28 12.12 39.21
N GLY A 342 0.53 12.97 39.91
CA GLY A 342 1.06 14.21 40.49
C GLY A 342 2.11 13.96 41.58
N GLU A 343 1.91 12.94 42.42
CA GLU A 343 2.91 12.52 43.42
C GLU A 343 4.17 11.92 42.78
N ALA A 344 4.02 11.20 41.66
CA ALA A 344 5.13 10.68 40.87
C ALA A 344 5.94 11.81 40.20
N GLU A 345 5.26 12.82 39.63
CA GLU A 345 5.92 14.00 39.06
C GLU A 345 6.63 14.84 40.12
N ALA A 346 6.03 15.02 41.30
CA ALA A 346 6.66 15.72 42.42
C ALA A 346 7.93 15.00 42.93
N LYS A 347 7.91 13.66 42.98
CA LYS A 347 9.10 12.85 43.31
C LYS A 347 10.17 12.89 42.20
N ALA A 348 9.78 12.91 40.93
CA ALA A 348 10.70 13.04 39.81
C ALA A 348 11.41 14.41 39.82
N ILE A 349 10.70 15.49 40.15
CA ILE A 349 11.27 16.84 40.26
C ILE A 349 12.23 16.96 41.46
N ALA A 350 11.95 16.25 42.56
CA ALA A 350 12.87 16.20 43.70
C ALA A 350 14.20 15.49 43.36
N LEU A 351 14.17 14.45 42.53
CA LEU A 351 15.35 13.70 42.06
C LEU A 351 16.25 14.51 41.10
N VAL A 352 15.70 15.51 40.39
CA VAL A 352 16.47 16.34 39.43
C VAL A 352 17.24 17.48 40.11
N LYS A 353 16.88 17.87 41.34
CA LYS A 353 17.53 18.99 42.05
C LYS A 353 18.86 18.65 42.74
N GLU A 354 19.31 17.39 42.74
CA GLU A 354 20.55 16.97 43.42
C GLU A 354 21.77 16.74 42.50
N ALA A 355 21.66 16.97 41.18
CA ALA A 355 22.79 16.77 40.25
C ALA A 355 23.59 18.06 40.02
N PRO A 356 24.94 18.07 40.18
CA PRO A 356 25.75 19.28 40.01
C PRO A 356 26.01 19.62 38.53
N VAL A 357 26.08 20.93 38.28
CA VAL A 357 26.21 21.59 36.97
C VAL A 357 27.65 21.54 36.46
N MET A 358 27.83 21.24 35.16
CA MET A 358 28.99 21.67 34.37
C MET A 358 28.53 22.51 33.18
N GLU A 359 29.08 23.72 33.09
CA GLU A 359 28.92 24.69 32.01
C GLU A 359 29.61 24.22 30.72
N GLU A 360 28.92 24.32 29.59
CA GLU A 360 29.56 24.58 28.29
C GLU A 360 28.70 25.51 27.42
N ALA A 361 29.41 26.18 26.50
CA ALA A 361 29.12 27.48 25.92
C ALA A 361 27.91 27.55 24.97
N LYS A 362 27.26 28.73 24.99
CA LYS A 362 26.14 29.14 24.14
C LYS A 362 26.53 29.23 22.65
N PRO A 363 25.74 28.67 21.71
CA PRO A 363 25.65 29.20 20.36
C PRO A 363 24.67 30.39 20.33
N VAL A 364 25.13 31.48 19.74
CA VAL A 364 24.39 32.73 19.55
C VAL A 364 23.20 32.51 18.62
N CYS A 365 22.04 33.03 19.04
CA CYS A 365 20.79 33.05 18.29
C CYS A 365 20.95 33.80 16.96
N VAL A 366 20.70 33.13 15.84
CA VAL A 366 20.21 33.80 14.63
C VAL A 366 18.69 33.80 14.74
N VAL A 367 18.14 35.00 14.84
CA VAL A 367 16.69 35.27 14.86
C VAL A 367 16.06 34.64 13.63
N LYS A 368 15.05 33.80 13.84
CA LYS A 368 14.13 33.39 12.76
C LYS A 368 13.33 34.63 12.37
N GLU A 369 13.69 35.27 11.27
CA GLU A 369 12.70 36.06 10.54
C GLU A 369 11.65 35.10 10.00
N GLU A 370 10.40 35.34 10.40
CA GLU A 370 9.23 34.66 9.89
C GLU A 370 9.15 34.89 8.37
N ALA A 371 9.27 33.80 7.60
CA ALA A 371 8.97 33.84 6.18
C ALA A 371 7.48 34.15 6.02
N PRO A 372 7.09 35.23 5.31
CA PRO A 372 5.69 35.55 5.10
C PRO A 372 5.06 34.47 4.21
N ALA A 373 3.80 34.14 4.52
CA ALA A 373 2.98 33.24 3.74
C ALA A 373 2.98 33.65 2.26
N VAL A 374 3.53 32.81 1.39
CA VAL A 374 3.45 33.00 -0.05
C VAL A 374 2.04 32.65 -0.50
N VAL A 375 1.20 33.68 -0.60
CA VAL A 375 -0.04 33.65 -1.38
C VAL A 375 0.36 33.33 -2.82
N ALA A 376 -0.11 32.21 -3.35
CA ALA A 376 0.07 31.88 -4.76
C ALA A 376 -0.54 33.00 -5.61
N PRO A 377 0.23 33.70 -6.46
CA PRO A 377 -0.36 34.71 -7.34
C PRO A 377 -1.20 33.99 -8.40
N ALA A 378 -2.38 34.54 -8.66
CA ALA A 378 -3.24 34.14 -9.76
C ALA A 378 -2.41 34.06 -11.05
N VAL A 379 -2.37 32.87 -11.66
CA VAL A 379 -1.63 32.63 -12.90
C VAL A 379 -2.36 33.38 -14.01
N ALA A 380 -1.83 34.54 -14.39
CA ALA A 380 -2.17 35.18 -15.65
C ALA A 380 -1.82 34.21 -16.78
N GLU A 381 -2.73 34.01 -17.73
CA GLU A 381 -2.51 33.18 -18.92
C GLU A 381 -1.24 33.66 -19.65
N LEU A 382 -0.15 32.90 -19.53
CA LEU A 382 1.11 33.17 -20.23
C LEU A 382 0.94 32.77 -21.70
N THR A 383 1.44 33.59 -22.61
CA THR A 383 1.56 33.20 -24.02
C THR A 383 2.51 32.01 -24.16
N GLU A 384 2.41 31.24 -25.25
CA GLU A 384 3.26 30.06 -25.47
C GLU A 384 4.76 30.40 -25.45
N GLU A 385 5.14 31.57 -25.97
CA GLU A 385 6.52 32.08 -25.94
C GLU A 385 6.97 32.47 -24.52
N GLU A 386 6.11 33.13 -23.73
CA GLU A 386 6.43 33.48 -22.35
C GLU A 386 6.54 32.23 -21.46
N LEU A 387 5.68 31.23 -21.69
CA LEU A 387 5.74 29.94 -21.01
C LEU A 387 7.03 29.19 -21.36
N TYR A 388 7.47 29.26 -22.62
CA TYR A 388 8.74 28.70 -23.05
C TYR A 388 9.91 29.31 -22.28
N PHE A 389 10.05 30.63 -22.23
CA PHE A 389 11.15 31.29 -21.50
C PHE A 389 11.07 31.07 -19.99
N HIS A 390 9.87 31.08 -19.42
CA HIS A 390 9.66 30.76 -18.00
C HIS A 390 10.15 29.33 -17.67
N ASN A 391 9.84 28.36 -18.53
CA ASN A 391 10.29 26.98 -18.38
C ASN A 391 11.79 26.81 -18.59
N GLN A 392 12.42 27.57 -19.49
CA GLN A 392 13.87 27.58 -19.63
C GLN A 392 14.56 28.10 -18.35
N LEU A 393 13.99 29.12 -17.70
CA LEU A 393 14.61 29.78 -16.54
C LEU A 393 14.38 29.06 -15.20
N ARG A 394 13.41 28.14 -15.11
CA ARG A 394 13.05 27.48 -13.82
C ARG A 394 14.16 26.59 -13.23
N ALA A 395 15.06 26.08 -14.08
CA ALA A 395 16.08 25.11 -13.69
C ALA A 395 17.34 25.75 -13.09
N TYR A 396 17.63 27.00 -13.46
CA TYR A 396 18.86 27.69 -13.09
C TYR A 396 19.07 27.88 -11.58
N PRO A 397 18.05 28.17 -10.75
CA PRO A 397 18.22 28.24 -9.30
C PRO A 397 18.81 26.96 -8.69
N GLY A 398 18.26 25.80 -9.05
CA GLY A 398 18.73 24.51 -8.52
C GLY A 398 20.12 24.14 -9.01
N VAL A 399 20.42 24.46 -10.28
CA VAL A 399 21.73 24.18 -10.88
C VAL A 399 22.81 25.06 -10.27
N LEU A 400 22.56 26.37 -10.10
CA LEU A 400 23.49 27.30 -9.47
C LEU A 400 23.71 26.97 -7.99
N ALA A 401 22.65 26.58 -7.26
CA ALA A 401 22.78 26.09 -5.90
C ALA A 401 23.66 24.82 -5.82
N GLY A 402 23.47 23.88 -6.74
CA GLY A 402 24.30 22.67 -6.84
C GLY A 402 25.78 22.98 -7.13
N LEU A 403 26.06 23.92 -8.04
CA LEU A 403 27.43 24.33 -8.32
C LEU A 403 28.07 25.11 -7.16
N SER A 404 27.31 25.94 -6.46
CA SER A 404 27.78 26.62 -5.24
C SER A 404 28.08 25.63 -4.11
N ALA A 405 27.28 24.57 -3.97
CA ALA A 405 27.58 23.48 -3.03
C ALA A 405 28.85 22.71 -3.44
N CYS A 406 29.04 22.47 -4.74
CA CYS A 406 30.27 21.86 -5.26
C CYS A 406 31.50 22.73 -4.96
N ASP A 407 31.36 24.05 -5.04
CA ASP A 407 32.43 25.01 -4.74
C ASP A 407 32.81 25.03 -3.25
N LYS A 408 31.84 24.92 -2.34
CA LYS A 408 32.06 25.06 -0.89
C LYS A 408 32.62 23.82 -0.17
N ASP A 409 32.47 22.63 -0.75
CA ASP A 409 32.65 21.39 0.01
C ASP A 409 33.45 20.31 -0.75
N ILE A 410 33.06 19.99 -1.99
CA ILE A 410 33.49 18.73 -2.62
C ILE A 410 34.46 18.93 -3.81
N CYS A 411 34.33 20.03 -4.55
CA CYS A 411 34.89 20.19 -5.90
C CYS A 411 35.47 21.59 -6.20
N HIS A 412 35.77 22.41 -5.18
CA HIS A 412 36.33 23.78 -5.34
C HIS A 412 37.42 23.88 -6.43
N ASN A 413 38.36 22.93 -6.45
CA ASN A 413 39.49 22.88 -7.38
C ASN A 413 39.29 21.89 -8.57
N GLY A 414 38.08 21.40 -8.80
CA GLY A 414 37.79 20.38 -9.81
C GLY A 414 37.77 20.94 -11.24
N LEU A 415 38.55 20.37 -12.17
CA LEU A 415 38.57 20.70 -13.62
C LEU A 415 37.18 20.89 -14.26
N SER A 416 36.19 20.14 -13.79
CA SER A 416 34.83 20.10 -14.33
C SER A 416 33.90 21.22 -13.83
N LEU A 417 34.19 21.82 -12.68
CA LEU A 417 33.36 22.89 -12.10
C LEU A 417 33.47 24.18 -12.93
N PRO A 418 34.66 24.70 -13.25
CA PRO A 418 34.82 25.82 -14.17
C PRO A 418 34.24 25.58 -15.57
N VAL A 419 34.35 24.34 -16.08
CA VAL A 419 33.76 23.98 -17.37
C VAL A 419 32.23 24.02 -17.32
N ALA A 420 31.63 23.54 -16.23
CA ALA A 420 30.18 23.59 -16.01
C ALA A 420 29.68 25.03 -15.85
N VAL A 421 30.36 25.84 -15.04
CA VAL A 421 30.06 27.27 -14.83
C VAL A 421 30.12 28.04 -16.16
N ASN A 422 31.20 27.88 -16.92
CA ASN A 422 31.35 28.53 -18.23
C ASN A 422 30.29 28.09 -19.25
N SER A 423 29.85 26.83 -19.19
CA SER A 423 28.75 26.34 -20.04
C SER A 423 27.42 27.03 -19.70
N ILE A 424 27.13 27.23 -18.41
CA ILE A 424 25.93 27.90 -17.92
C ILE A 424 25.93 29.38 -18.31
N ILE A 425 27.05 30.07 -18.10
CA ILE A 425 27.21 31.49 -18.50
C ILE A 425 26.91 31.64 -19.99
N LYS A 426 27.50 30.80 -20.85
CA LYS A 426 27.25 30.83 -22.30
C LYS A 426 25.76 30.59 -22.65
N LYS A 427 25.09 29.67 -21.94
CA LYS A 427 23.66 29.40 -22.15
C LYS A 427 22.78 30.57 -21.71
N LEU A 428 23.06 31.18 -20.56
CA LEU A 428 22.35 32.37 -20.08
C LEU A 428 22.55 33.56 -21.03
N SER A 429 23.78 33.80 -21.50
CA SER A 429 24.05 34.87 -22.48
C SER A 429 23.34 34.63 -23.81
N LYS A 430 23.18 33.36 -24.24
CA LYS A 430 22.38 33.02 -25.42
C LYS A 430 20.89 33.27 -25.18
N LEU A 431 20.35 32.78 -24.07
CA LEU A 431 18.94 32.94 -23.71
C LEU A 431 18.55 34.42 -23.56
N ARG A 432 19.47 35.25 -23.05
CA ARG A 432 19.32 36.71 -23.01
C ARG A 432 19.07 37.30 -24.40
N LYS A 433 19.92 36.95 -25.38
CA LYS A 433 19.77 37.42 -26.77
C LYS A 433 18.47 36.91 -27.39
N ASP A 434 18.08 35.67 -27.10
CA ASP A 434 16.84 35.08 -27.61
C ASP A 434 15.60 35.81 -27.04
N ILE A 435 15.63 36.24 -25.77
CA ILE A 435 14.58 37.05 -25.14
C ILE A 435 14.54 38.48 -25.70
N GLU A 436 15.70 39.12 -25.88
CA GLU A 436 15.79 40.46 -26.48
C GLU A 436 15.25 40.48 -27.92
N ALA A 437 15.41 39.40 -28.67
CA ALA A 437 14.89 39.23 -30.02
C ALA A 437 13.42 38.76 -30.10
N SER A 438 12.80 38.41 -28.96
CA SER A 438 11.44 37.84 -28.91
C SER A 438 10.33 38.90 -28.90
N SER A 439 9.10 38.49 -29.26
CA SER A 439 7.93 39.37 -29.39
C SER A 439 7.15 39.56 -28.08
N ILE A 440 7.72 39.18 -26.94
CA ILE A 440 7.07 39.25 -25.62
C ILE A 440 6.85 40.70 -25.16
N SER A 441 5.90 40.90 -24.25
CA SER A 441 5.60 42.22 -23.67
C SER A 441 6.82 42.84 -22.97
N GLU A 442 6.96 44.18 -23.04
CA GLU A 442 8.13 44.87 -22.44
C GLU A 442 8.25 44.62 -20.93
N GLN A 443 7.11 44.51 -20.23
CA GLN A 443 7.08 44.20 -18.79
C GLN A 443 7.65 42.81 -18.51
N ARG A 444 7.23 41.77 -19.25
CA ARG A 444 7.75 40.41 -19.09
C ARG A 444 9.18 40.26 -19.56
N ARG A 445 9.58 40.98 -20.61
CA ARG A 445 10.97 41.06 -21.05
C ARG A 445 11.87 41.58 -19.94
N ALA A 446 11.48 42.68 -19.28
CA ALA A 446 12.23 43.23 -18.16
C ALA A 446 12.33 42.22 -16.99
N GLU A 447 11.24 41.50 -16.67
CA GLU A 447 11.25 40.47 -15.63
C GLU A 447 12.19 39.29 -15.93
N PHE A 448 12.18 38.77 -17.15
CA PHE A 448 13.07 37.67 -17.52
C PHE A 448 14.53 38.10 -17.61
N LEU A 449 14.81 39.30 -18.12
CA LEU A 449 16.17 39.85 -18.15
C LEU A 449 16.71 40.06 -16.74
N ALA A 450 15.92 40.59 -15.81
CA ALA A 450 16.32 40.75 -14.41
C ALA A 450 16.66 39.39 -13.75
N ARG A 451 15.88 38.34 -14.04
CA ARG A 451 16.19 36.98 -13.58
C ARG A 451 17.49 36.43 -14.17
N ILE A 452 17.73 36.67 -15.46
CA ILE A 452 18.97 36.24 -16.13
C ILE A 452 20.18 36.97 -15.55
N ASP A 453 20.09 38.28 -15.34
CA ASP A 453 21.19 39.06 -14.77
C ASP A 453 21.53 38.58 -13.36
N GLY A 454 20.53 38.27 -12.52
CA GLY A 454 20.77 37.65 -11.20
C GLY A 454 21.42 36.26 -11.27
N PHE A 455 21.08 35.46 -12.29
CA PHE A 455 21.73 34.16 -12.52
C PHE A 455 23.16 34.28 -13.06
N LEU A 456 23.42 35.26 -13.92
CA LEU A 456 24.76 35.56 -14.42
C LEU A 456 25.67 36.02 -13.28
N GLU A 457 25.20 36.94 -12.43
CA GLU A 457 25.95 37.41 -11.27
C GLU A 457 26.27 36.24 -10.30
N ALA A 458 25.30 35.36 -10.05
CA ALA A 458 25.51 34.18 -9.22
C ALA A 458 26.50 33.17 -9.85
N ALA A 459 26.51 33.03 -11.18
CA ALA A 459 27.43 32.15 -11.90
C ALA A 459 28.85 32.71 -11.95
N GLU A 460 29.01 34.02 -12.12
CA GLU A 460 30.32 34.70 -12.18
C GLU A 460 31.05 34.70 -10.83
N ARG A 461 30.31 34.57 -9.72
CA ARG A 461 30.89 34.38 -8.37
C ARG A 461 31.50 32.99 -8.16
N LEU A 462 31.30 32.05 -9.08
CA LEU A 462 31.87 30.69 -9.01
C LEU A 462 33.19 30.60 -9.77
N PRO A 463 34.04 29.59 -9.49
CA PRO A 463 35.32 29.43 -10.17
C PRO A 463 35.17 29.26 -11.68
N THR A 464 35.84 30.12 -12.47
CA THR A 464 35.83 30.08 -13.94
C THR A 464 37.17 29.63 -14.54
N GLU A 465 38.23 29.61 -13.73
CA GLU A 465 39.56 29.12 -14.12
C GLU A 465 39.78 27.66 -13.70
N PRO A 466 40.36 26.81 -14.57
CA PRO A 466 40.59 25.40 -14.27
C PRO A 466 41.68 25.18 -13.21
N GLY A 467 41.31 24.54 -12.09
CA GLY A 467 42.24 24.04 -11.06
C GLY A 467 42.57 22.54 -11.19
N PRO A 468 43.52 21.99 -10.38
CA PRO A 468 43.87 20.58 -10.40
C PRO A 468 42.77 19.70 -9.79
N CYS A 469 42.19 18.83 -10.62
CA CYS A 469 41.07 17.98 -10.20
C CYS A 469 41.46 16.86 -9.25
N GLN A 470 40.75 16.73 -8.13
CA GLN A 470 40.90 15.61 -7.18
C GLN A 470 40.67 14.24 -7.83
N LYS A 471 39.87 14.16 -8.90
CA LYS A 471 39.67 12.93 -9.68
C LYS A 471 40.88 12.56 -10.53
N THR A 472 41.53 13.55 -11.15
CA THR A 472 42.79 13.35 -11.87
C THR A 472 43.93 13.01 -10.90
N LEU A 473 43.85 13.50 -9.66
CA LEU A 473 44.79 13.19 -8.58
C LEU A 473 44.48 11.88 -7.83
N GLY A 474 43.42 11.14 -8.20
CA GLY A 474 43.08 9.84 -7.59
C GLY A 474 42.43 9.91 -6.19
N ASN A 475 42.15 11.11 -5.67
CA ASN A 475 41.62 11.33 -4.31
C ASN A 475 40.10 11.47 -4.27
N CYS A 476 39.41 11.37 -5.41
CA CYS A 476 37.96 11.53 -5.48
C CYS A 476 37.24 10.24 -5.03
N THR A 477 36.45 10.35 -3.96
CA THR A 477 35.60 9.25 -3.44
C THR A 477 34.27 9.12 -4.20
N ILE A 478 33.92 10.09 -5.05
CA ILE A 478 32.67 10.13 -5.81
C ILE A 478 32.83 9.38 -7.13
N GLY A 479 32.76 8.04 -7.07
CA GLY A 479 32.51 7.10 -8.17
C GLY A 479 33.01 7.45 -9.60
N LYS A 480 32.33 6.89 -10.61
CA LYS A 480 32.69 7.13 -12.03
C LYS A 480 32.11 8.43 -12.58
N GLY A 481 31.02 8.96 -12.00
CA GLY A 481 30.40 10.23 -12.40
C GLY A 481 31.16 11.46 -11.93
N CYS A 482 30.86 12.64 -12.50
CA CYS A 482 31.32 13.93 -11.97
C CYS A 482 30.09 14.74 -11.55
N LEU A 483 30.10 15.23 -10.31
CA LEU A 483 28.96 15.94 -9.71
C LEU A 483 28.72 17.29 -10.40
N ALA A 484 29.78 18.01 -10.75
CA ALA A 484 29.69 19.29 -11.46
C ALA A 484 29.10 19.15 -12.88
N THR A 485 29.49 18.10 -13.62
CA THR A 485 28.87 17.82 -14.93
C THR A 485 27.44 17.33 -14.78
N GLY A 486 27.15 16.52 -13.76
CA GLY A 486 25.79 16.08 -13.45
C GLY A 486 24.84 17.24 -13.12
N ALA A 487 25.32 18.21 -12.33
CA ALA A 487 24.57 19.43 -12.04
C ALA A 487 24.27 20.24 -13.32
N ALA A 488 25.22 20.36 -14.24
CA ALA A 488 24.98 21.00 -15.54
C ALA A 488 24.05 20.20 -16.47
N ASP A 489 24.07 18.86 -16.38
CA ASP A 489 23.18 17.98 -17.15
C ASP A 489 21.72 18.02 -16.69
N LEU A 490 21.46 18.43 -15.44
CA LEU A 490 20.09 18.70 -14.95
C LEU A 490 19.38 19.77 -15.79
N LEU A 491 20.12 20.75 -16.35
CA LEU A 491 19.52 21.72 -17.27
C LEU A 491 18.86 21.00 -18.45
N LYS A 492 19.51 20.01 -19.06
CA LYS A 492 18.97 19.30 -20.22
C LYS A 492 17.65 18.59 -19.91
N GLN A 493 17.52 18.03 -18.72
CA GLN A 493 16.33 17.28 -18.30
C GLN A 493 15.13 18.19 -17.96
N VAL A 494 15.39 19.45 -17.60
CA VAL A 494 14.35 20.40 -17.16
C VAL A 494 13.96 21.39 -18.26
N THR A 495 14.86 21.66 -19.22
CA THR A 495 14.66 22.61 -20.32
C THR A 495 14.11 22.00 -21.62
N GLU A 496 14.03 20.67 -21.74
CA GLU A 496 13.35 20.06 -22.88
C GLU A 496 11.84 20.39 -22.81
N PRO A 497 11.25 21.04 -23.82
CA PRO A 497 9.81 21.15 -23.88
C PRO A 497 9.24 19.73 -24.00
N ALA A 498 8.22 19.41 -23.20
CA ALA A 498 7.42 18.21 -23.42
C ALA A 498 7.01 18.24 -24.89
N SER A 499 7.55 17.33 -25.70
CA SER A 499 7.22 17.27 -27.11
C SER A 499 5.71 17.13 -27.20
N LEU A 500 5.02 18.15 -27.72
CA LEU A 500 3.62 18.04 -28.08
C LEU A 500 3.54 16.83 -29.00
N THR A 501 3.02 15.73 -28.45
CA THR A 501 2.73 14.51 -29.17
C THR A 501 1.90 14.92 -30.37
N LYS A 502 2.51 14.92 -31.56
CA LYS A 502 1.78 15.05 -32.82
C LYS A 502 0.70 13.96 -32.77
N SER A 503 -0.56 14.38 -32.62
CA SER A 503 -1.70 13.49 -32.73
C SER A 503 -1.59 12.79 -34.08
N ARG A 504 -1.22 11.50 -34.07
CA ARG A 504 -1.38 10.66 -35.25
C ARG A 504 -2.88 10.41 -35.39
N ARG A 505 -3.46 11.05 -36.40
CA ARG A 505 -4.70 10.61 -37.04
C ARG A 505 -4.50 9.24 -37.67
#